data_AF-A0A0S8JLB3-F1
#
_entry.id   AF-A0A0S8JLB3-F1
#
_cell.length_a   1.000
_cell.length_b   1.000
_cell.length_c   1.000
_cell.angle_alpha   90.00
_cell.angle_beta   90.00
_cell.angle_gamma   90.00
#
_symmetry.space_group_name_H-M   'P 1'
#
loop_
_entity.id
_entity.type
_entity.pdbx_description
1 polymer ?
#
loop_
_entity_poly.entity_id
_entity_poly.type
_entity_poly.pdbx_seq_one_letter_code
_entity_poly.pdbx_strand_id
1 'polypeptide(L)'
;MERIFSFLTVLFFTVCTQAQVPDKLSYQAVVRNESGKLVQSSPVGVRISILQSSHEGTVVYSETHDASTNTNGLVTIEIGGGQSISGDFSTLDWSAGPYFIKTETDPAGGTNYTITGTSQLLSVPYALHAKTVGSYTESDPLFSSHITSSILPGDITNWNTAHTD
;
A
#
# COMPACT_ATOMS: atom_id res chain seq x y z
N MET A 1 15.92 18.99 -36.52
CA MET A 1 15.29 19.46 -35.26
C MET A 1 13.94 18.79 -35.02
N GLU A 2 13.06 18.69 -36.02
CA GLU A 2 11.76 17.98 -35.95
C GLU A 2 11.80 16.60 -35.25
N ARG A 3 12.76 15.73 -35.61
CA ARG A 3 12.85 14.37 -35.06
C ARG A 3 13.31 14.31 -33.59
N ILE A 4 14.10 15.29 -33.16
CA ILE A 4 14.54 15.40 -31.75
C ILE A 4 13.39 15.89 -30.88
N PHE A 5 12.58 16.82 -31.39
CA PHE A 5 11.40 17.30 -30.68
C PHE A 5 10.35 16.20 -30.50
N SER A 6 10.10 15.37 -31.52
CA SER A 6 9.22 14.19 -31.37
C SER A 6 9.76 13.18 -30.36
N PHE A 7 11.08 12.94 -30.32
CA PHE A 7 11.69 12.00 -29.39
C PHE A 7 11.61 12.49 -27.93
N LEU A 8 11.89 13.78 -27.70
CA LEU A 8 11.72 14.43 -26.39
C LEU A 8 10.26 14.45 -25.93
N THR A 9 9.31 14.62 -26.86
CA THR A 9 7.88 14.59 -26.55
C THR A 9 7.44 13.20 -26.09
N VAL A 10 7.82 12.14 -26.80
CA VAL A 10 7.52 10.76 -26.40
C VAL A 10 8.20 10.40 -25.07
N LEU A 11 9.46 10.81 -24.87
CA LEU A 11 10.16 10.61 -23.61
C LEU A 11 9.42 11.28 -22.44
N PHE A 12 8.94 12.52 -22.62
CA PHE A 12 8.19 13.26 -21.59
C PHE A 12 6.86 12.59 -21.22
N PHE A 13 6.15 11.98 -22.18
CA PHE A 13 4.91 11.24 -21.91
C PHE A 13 5.14 9.95 -21.09
N THR A 14 6.34 9.35 -21.15
CA THR A 14 6.63 8.07 -20.46
C THR A 14 6.94 8.27 -18.97
N VAL A 15 7.35 9.46 -18.53
CA VAL A 15 7.71 9.75 -17.12
C VAL A 15 6.49 10.07 -16.25
N CYS A 16 5.31 10.27 -16.86
CA CYS A 16 4.10 10.69 -16.13
C CYS A 16 3.19 9.53 -15.70
N THR A 17 3.54 8.26 -15.95
CA THR A 17 2.72 7.13 -15.52
C THR A 17 3.00 6.76 -14.06
N GLN A 18 2.24 7.35 -13.14
CA GLN A 18 2.18 6.91 -11.74
C GLN A 18 1.33 5.63 -11.66
N ALA A 19 1.98 4.47 -11.74
CA ALA A 19 1.34 3.15 -11.62
C ALA A 19 1.45 2.57 -10.19
N GLN A 20 1.68 3.41 -9.18
CA GLN A 20 1.77 2.94 -7.80
C GLN A 20 0.38 2.45 -7.35
N VAL A 21 0.34 1.23 -6.82
CA VAL A 21 -0.85 0.71 -6.15
C VAL A 21 -1.11 1.64 -4.96
N PRO A 22 -2.35 2.14 -4.77
CA PRO A 22 -2.65 2.97 -3.61
C PRO A 22 -2.31 2.22 -2.32
N ASP A 23 -1.54 2.85 -1.42
CA ASP A 23 -1.25 2.34 -0.08
C ASP A 23 -2.47 2.51 0.83
N LYS A 24 -3.57 1.87 0.45
CA LYS A 24 -4.87 1.97 1.13
C LYS A 24 -5.62 0.66 1.08
N LEU A 25 -6.43 0.40 2.11
CA LEU A 25 -7.32 -0.77 2.17
C LEU A 25 -8.77 -0.31 2.31
N SER A 26 -9.66 -0.81 1.45
CA SER A 26 -11.09 -0.55 1.61
C SER A 26 -11.62 -1.28 2.85
N TYR A 27 -12.37 -0.55 3.69
CA TYR A 27 -12.97 -1.08 4.91
C TYR A 27 -14.42 -0.64 5.03
N GLN A 28 -15.28 -1.59 5.42
CA GLN A 28 -16.69 -1.35 5.66
C GLN A 28 -17.12 -1.99 6.96
N ALA A 29 -17.94 -1.28 7.74
CA ALA A 29 -18.49 -1.79 8.98
C ALA A 29 -19.92 -1.30 9.18
N VAL A 30 -20.75 -2.10 9.86
CA VAL A 30 -22.09 -1.70 10.28
C VAL A 30 -22.03 -1.28 11.74
N VAL A 31 -22.40 -0.02 12.01
CA VAL A 31 -22.35 0.56 13.35
C VAL A 31 -23.70 0.36 14.04
N ARG A 32 -23.65 -0.25 15.23
CA ARG A 32 -24.79 -0.44 16.12
C ARG A 32 -24.49 0.18 17.48
N ASN A 33 -25.47 0.82 18.09
CA ASN A 33 -25.34 1.36 19.44
C ASN A 33 -25.45 0.25 20.52
N GLU A 34 -25.31 0.63 21.80
CA GLU A 34 -25.38 -0.29 22.95
C GLU A 34 -26.71 -1.07 23.04
N SER A 35 -27.80 -0.52 22.50
CA SER A 35 -29.10 -1.20 22.40
C SER A 35 -29.22 -2.12 21.18
N GLY A 36 -28.15 -2.30 20.40
CA GLY A 36 -28.13 -3.10 19.17
C GLY A 36 -28.81 -2.44 17.96
N LYS A 37 -29.32 -1.21 18.10
CA LYS A 37 -29.96 -0.46 17.01
C LYS A 37 -28.92 0.12 16.06
N LEU A 38 -29.24 0.17 14.77
CA LEU A 38 -28.39 0.80 13.76
C LEU A 38 -28.22 2.29 14.07
N VAL A 39 -26.97 2.77 13.97
CA VAL A 39 -26.67 4.20 13.97
C VAL A 39 -26.79 4.68 12.53
N GLN A 40 -27.92 5.25 12.15
CA GLN A 40 -28.25 5.57 10.76
C GLN A 40 -28.01 7.06 10.45
N SER A 41 -27.48 7.36 9.26
CA SER A 41 -27.34 8.73 8.73
C SER A 41 -26.73 9.72 9.72
N SER A 42 -25.75 9.28 10.50
CA SER A 42 -25.18 10.05 11.62
C SER A 42 -23.65 10.09 11.51
N PRO A 43 -23.02 11.19 11.95
CA PRO A 43 -21.57 11.26 12.06
C PRO A 43 -21.07 10.27 13.11
N VAL A 44 -19.94 9.61 12.82
CA VAL A 44 -19.27 8.66 13.71
C VAL A 44 -17.77 8.91 13.66
N GLY A 45 -17.12 8.84 14.82
CA GLY A 45 -15.66 8.88 14.92
C GLY A 45 -15.13 7.46 14.87
N VAL A 46 -14.17 7.19 13.98
CA VAL A 46 -13.58 5.85 13.86
C VAL A 46 -12.08 5.94 14.03
N ARG A 47 -11.53 5.17 14.97
CA ARG A 47 -10.09 4.92 15.08
C ARG A 47 -9.79 3.53 14.56
N ILE A 48 -8.81 3.46 13.67
CA ILE A 48 -8.27 2.21 13.16
C ILE A 48 -6.85 2.05 13.70
N SER A 49 -6.53 0.86 14.19
CA SER A 49 -5.18 0.50 14.60
C SER A 49 -4.81 -0.84 14.00
N ILE A 50 -3.56 -0.95 13.55
CA ILE A 50 -2.97 -2.20 13.06
C ILE A 50 -2.08 -2.76 14.16
N LEU A 51 -2.38 -3.96 14.60
CA LEU A 51 -1.64 -4.70 15.63
C LEU A 51 -0.85 -5.81 14.96
N GLN A 52 0.37 -6.06 15.43
CA GLN A 52 1.23 -7.12 14.93
C GLN A 52 1.26 -8.32 15.89
N SER A 53 1.47 -9.52 15.36
CA SER A 53 1.65 -10.80 16.07
C SER A 53 0.40 -11.40 16.72
N SER A 54 -0.48 -10.60 17.33
CA SER A 54 -1.73 -11.10 17.95
C SER A 54 -2.84 -10.04 18.00
N HIS A 55 -4.06 -10.45 18.38
CA HIS A 55 -5.22 -9.56 18.54
C HIS A 55 -5.07 -8.52 19.67
N GLU A 56 -4.07 -8.69 20.54
CA GLU A 56 -3.67 -7.79 21.62
C GLU A 56 -2.21 -7.32 21.46
N GLY A 57 -1.66 -7.51 20.27
CA GLY A 57 -0.27 -7.21 19.98
C GLY A 57 0.06 -5.72 19.98
N THR A 58 1.30 -5.40 19.66
CA THR A 58 1.77 -4.02 19.59
C THR A 58 1.11 -3.29 18.42
N VAL A 59 0.59 -2.08 18.69
CA VAL A 59 0.08 -1.19 17.64
C VAL A 59 1.27 -0.65 16.84
N VAL A 60 1.34 -1.02 15.57
CA VAL A 60 2.38 -0.56 14.64
C VAL A 60 1.94 0.63 13.80
N TYR A 61 0.63 0.83 13.67
CA TYR A 61 0.04 1.97 12.97
C TYR A 61 -1.33 2.31 13.55
N SER A 62 -1.69 3.59 13.57
CA SER A 62 -3.00 4.07 14.02
C SER A 62 -3.41 5.36 13.32
N GLU A 63 -4.69 5.48 12.97
CA GLU A 63 -5.28 6.64 12.32
C GLU A 63 -6.73 6.86 12.76
N THR A 64 -7.25 8.07 12.49
CA THR A 64 -8.64 8.45 12.73
C THR A 64 -9.37 8.89 11.48
N HIS A 65 -10.67 8.64 11.47
CA HIS A 65 -11.60 9.00 10.42
C HIS A 65 -12.83 9.67 11.03
N ASP A 66 -13.21 10.80 10.46
CA ASP A 66 -14.52 11.42 10.67
C ASP A 66 -15.43 10.97 9.53
N ALA A 67 -16.31 10.00 9.80
CA ALA A 67 -17.15 9.38 8.79
C ALA A 67 -18.64 9.56 9.09
N SER A 68 -19.50 9.24 8.13
CA SER A 68 -20.95 9.20 8.33
C SER A 68 -21.50 7.84 7.95
N THR A 69 -22.44 7.32 8.74
CA THR A 69 -23.14 6.09 8.38
C THR A 69 -24.23 6.37 7.35
N ASN A 70 -24.60 5.37 6.55
CA ASN A 70 -25.78 5.44 5.67
C ASN A 70 -27.07 4.96 6.38
N THR A 71 -28.16 4.83 5.63
CA THR A 71 -29.45 4.34 6.13
C THR A 71 -29.42 2.92 6.69
N ASN A 72 -28.42 2.12 6.34
CA ASN A 72 -28.21 0.77 6.87
C ASN A 72 -27.22 0.76 8.05
N GLY A 73 -26.80 1.92 8.54
CA GLY A 73 -25.74 2.03 9.55
C GLY A 73 -24.36 1.64 9.04
N LEU A 74 -24.17 1.55 7.73
CA LEU A 74 -22.90 1.19 7.10
C LEU A 74 -21.98 2.41 7.04
N VAL A 75 -20.75 2.25 7.50
CA VAL A 75 -19.64 3.17 7.27
C VAL A 75 -18.72 2.57 6.19
N THR A 76 -18.18 3.42 5.32
CA THR A 76 -17.19 3.04 4.30
C THR A 76 -16.01 3.99 4.42
N ILE A 77 -14.81 3.45 4.67
CA ILE A 77 -13.58 4.21 4.82
C ILE A 77 -12.43 3.50 4.07
N GLU A 78 -11.34 4.23 3.86
CA GLU A 78 -10.09 3.71 3.30
C GLU A 78 -9.02 3.74 4.38
N ILE A 79 -8.61 2.58 4.88
CA ILE A 79 -7.52 2.48 5.86
C ILE A 79 -6.22 2.92 5.19
N GLY A 80 -5.45 3.78 5.84
CA GLY A 80 -4.26 4.45 5.28
C GLY A 80 -4.57 5.79 4.60
N GLY A 81 -5.85 6.17 4.53
CA GLY A 81 -6.31 7.46 4.01
C GLY A 81 -6.81 8.45 5.07
N GLY A 82 -6.77 8.08 6.36
CA GLY A 82 -7.23 8.90 7.47
C GLY A 82 -6.17 9.87 8.00
N GLN A 83 -6.47 10.48 9.15
CA GLN A 83 -5.49 11.29 9.88
C GLN A 83 -4.60 10.37 10.71
N SER A 84 -3.32 10.24 10.33
CA SER A 84 -2.37 9.40 11.07
C SER A 84 -2.14 9.93 12.49
N ILE A 85 -2.25 9.03 13.48
CA ILE A 85 -1.89 9.29 14.87
C ILE A 85 -0.45 8.83 15.13
N SER A 86 -0.10 7.64 14.62
CA SER A 86 1.20 7.01 14.87
C SER A 86 1.55 6.00 13.78
N GLY A 87 2.84 5.90 13.46
CA GLY A 87 3.34 5.01 12.40
C GLY A 87 3.11 5.59 11.01
N ASP A 88 3.67 4.89 10.01
CA ASP A 88 3.51 5.24 8.60
C ASP A 88 3.06 3.99 7.83
N PHE A 89 1.84 4.07 7.28
CA PHE A 89 1.19 2.96 6.59
C PHE A 89 1.99 2.49 5.36
N SER A 90 2.63 3.42 4.64
CA SER A 90 3.38 3.13 3.40
C SER A 90 4.66 2.34 3.65
N THR A 91 5.17 2.35 4.88
CA THR A 91 6.42 1.68 5.27
C THR A 91 6.20 0.39 6.07
N LEU A 92 4.95 -0.02 6.28
CA LEU A 92 4.64 -1.25 7.00
C LEU A 92 5.14 -2.47 6.23
N ASP A 93 5.94 -3.30 6.90
CA ASP A 93 6.40 -4.58 6.36
C ASP A 93 5.29 -5.64 6.43
N TRP A 94 4.42 -5.68 5.43
CA TRP A 94 3.32 -6.65 5.34
C TRP A 94 3.77 -8.12 5.34
N SER A 95 5.07 -8.41 5.16
CA SER A 95 5.62 -9.77 5.23
C SER A 95 5.82 -10.26 6.68
N ALA A 96 5.95 -9.34 7.64
CA ALA A 96 6.16 -9.62 9.06
C ALA A 96 4.87 -9.91 9.83
N GLY A 97 3.81 -10.37 9.12
CA GLY A 97 2.54 -10.75 9.71
C GLY A 97 2.65 -11.92 10.71
N PRO A 98 1.56 -12.24 11.44
CA PRO A 98 0.19 -11.80 11.20
C PRO A 98 -0.11 -10.38 11.69
N TYR A 99 -1.06 -9.73 11.01
CA TYR A 99 -1.60 -8.41 11.39
C TYR A 99 -3.07 -8.49 11.75
N PHE A 100 -3.52 -7.58 12.61
CA PHE A 100 -4.90 -7.47 13.07
C PHE A 100 -5.36 -6.03 12.97
N ILE A 101 -6.59 -5.82 12.52
CA ILE A 101 -7.27 -4.53 12.50
C ILE A 101 -8.09 -4.44 13.79
N LYS A 102 -7.74 -3.48 14.64
CA LYS A 102 -8.59 -3.03 15.73
C LYS A 102 -9.35 -1.79 15.29
N THR A 103 -10.66 -1.85 15.41
CA THR A 103 -11.57 -0.75 15.14
C THR A 103 -12.20 -0.29 16.43
N GLU A 104 -12.20 1.01 16.62
CA GLU A 104 -12.79 1.69 17.77
C GLU A 104 -13.72 2.77 17.22
N THR A 105 -14.97 2.82 17.68
CA THR A 105 -15.99 3.70 17.11
C THR A 105 -16.72 4.47 18.20
N ASP A 106 -16.82 5.78 18.00
CA ASP A 106 -17.68 6.69 18.74
C ASP A 106 -18.95 6.93 17.90
N PRO A 107 -20.11 6.36 18.30
CA PRO A 107 -21.35 6.51 17.57
C PRO A 107 -21.93 7.93 17.60
N ALA A 108 -21.38 8.85 18.42
CA ALA A 108 -21.78 10.25 18.50
C ALA A 108 -20.88 11.19 17.69
N GLY A 109 -19.85 10.68 17.00
CA GLY A 109 -19.00 11.50 16.14
C GLY A 109 -17.84 12.21 16.83
N GLY A 110 -17.41 11.73 18.00
CA GLY A 110 -16.26 12.26 18.75
C GLY A 110 -15.11 11.27 18.89
N THR A 111 -14.39 11.38 20.01
CA THR A 111 -13.24 10.52 20.35
C THR A 111 -13.51 9.61 21.55
N ASN A 112 -14.76 9.53 22.01
CA ASN A 112 -15.15 8.65 23.11
C ASN A 112 -15.56 7.28 22.54
N TYR A 113 -14.55 6.51 22.14
CA TYR A 113 -14.77 5.22 21.48
C TYR A 113 -15.33 4.18 22.46
N THR A 114 -16.61 3.83 22.29
CA THR A 114 -17.31 2.85 23.13
C THR A 114 -17.45 1.48 22.47
N ILE A 115 -17.48 1.44 21.14
CA ILE A 115 -17.59 0.19 20.37
C ILE A 115 -16.17 -0.21 19.95
N THR A 116 -15.75 -1.42 20.30
CA THR A 116 -14.46 -1.95 19.88
C THR A 116 -14.58 -3.35 19.28
N GLY A 117 -13.76 -3.64 18.28
CA GLY A 117 -13.62 -4.96 17.70
C GLY A 117 -12.25 -5.14 17.10
N THR A 118 -11.70 -6.35 17.20
CA THR A 118 -10.43 -6.72 16.58
C THR A 118 -10.65 -7.90 15.65
N SER A 119 -10.08 -7.85 14.45
CA SER A 119 -10.16 -8.93 13.46
C SER A 119 -8.82 -9.11 12.77
N GLN A 120 -8.45 -10.35 12.46
CA GLN A 120 -7.21 -10.62 11.73
C GLN A 120 -7.30 -10.11 10.29
N LEU A 121 -6.24 -9.48 9.79
CA LEU A 121 -6.10 -9.10 8.41
C LEU A 121 -5.68 -10.33 7.60
N LEU A 122 -6.59 -10.83 6.76
CA LEU A 122 -6.36 -11.98 5.90
C LEU A 122 -6.08 -11.53 4.46
N SER A 123 -5.37 -12.38 3.71
CA SER A 123 -5.07 -12.12 2.30
C SER A 123 -6.35 -12.07 1.45
N VAL A 124 -6.41 -11.11 0.53
CA VAL A 124 -7.43 -11.03 -0.52
C VAL A 124 -6.98 -11.81 -1.78
N PRO A 125 -7.88 -12.17 -2.72
CA PRO A 125 -7.53 -13.00 -3.88
C PRO A 125 -6.36 -12.47 -4.72
N TYR A 126 -6.26 -11.15 -4.91
CA TYR A 126 -5.13 -10.54 -5.64
C TYR A 126 -3.79 -10.72 -4.90
N ALA A 127 -3.79 -10.57 -3.57
CA ALA A 127 -2.60 -10.82 -2.75
C ALA A 127 -2.19 -12.31 -2.75
N LEU A 128 -3.17 -13.23 -2.78
CA LEU A 128 -2.90 -14.66 -2.92
C LEU A 128 -2.27 -15.01 -4.28
N HIS A 129 -2.68 -14.33 -5.36
CA HIS A 129 -2.06 -14.50 -6.67
C HIS A 129 -0.63 -13.92 -6.71
N ALA A 130 -0.39 -12.77 -6.07
CA ALA A 130 0.94 -12.18 -5.95
C ALA A 130 1.95 -13.11 -5.25
N LYS A 131 1.49 -14.00 -4.35
CA LYS A 131 2.34 -15.05 -3.75
C LYS A 131 3.06 -15.92 -4.78
N THR A 132 2.47 -16.14 -5.97
CA THR A 132 3.08 -16.93 -7.04
C THR A 132 4.26 -16.23 -7.70
N VAL A 133 4.39 -14.91 -7.55
CA VAL A 133 5.42 -14.07 -8.18
C VAL A 133 6.67 -13.93 -7.30
N GLY A 134 6.56 -14.13 -5.99
CA GLY A 134 7.66 -13.92 -5.02
C GLY A 134 8.82 -14.92 -5.08
N SER A 135 8.87 -15.82 -6.07
CA SER A 135 9.93 -16.83 -6.21
C SER A 135 10.37 -17.01 -7.67
N TYR A 136 10.39 -15.94 -8.46
CA TYR A 136 11.14 -15.98 -9.71
C TYR A 136 12.62 -15.94 -9.38
N THR A 137 13.30 -17.06 -9.64
CA THR A 137 14.75 -17.07 -9.74
C THR A 137 15.07 -16.38 -11.06
N GLU A 138 15.61 -15.15 -11.00
CA GLU A 138 16.11 -14.46 -12.19
C GLU A 138 17.04 -15.44 -12.94
N SER A 139 16.63 -15.83 -14.14
CA SER A 139 17.43 -16.74 -14.99
C SER A 139 18.47 -15.99 -15.81
N ASP A 140 18.57 -14.67 -15.65
CA ASP A 140 19.64 -13.91 -16.27
C ASP A 140 20.98 -14.41 -15.70
N PRO A 141 21.93 -14.87 -16.55
CA PRO A 141 23.27 -15.19 -16.09
C PRO A 141 23.86 -14.08 -15.24
N LEU A 142 24.54 -14.45 -14.14
CA LEU A 142 25.37 -13.51 -13.37
C LEU A 142 26.24 -12.72 -14.36
N PHE A 143 26.37 -11.41 -14.18
CA PHE A 143 27.18 -10.57 -15.07
C PHE A 143 28.58 -11.15 -15.31
N SER A 144 29.16 -11.84 -14.31
CA SER A 144 30.44 -12.57 -14.40
C SER A 144 30.48 -13.72 -15.41
N SER A 145 29.33 -14.32 -15.74
CA SER A 145 29.17 -15.40 -16.72
C SER A 145 28.78 -14.93 -18.13
N HIS A 146 28.50 -13.64 -18.31
CA HIS A 146 28.23 -13.05 -19.60
C HIS A 146 29.52 -12.90 -20.41
N ILE A 147 29.48 -13.09 -21.74
CA ILE A 147 30.67 -13.00 -22.61
C ILE A 147 31.39 -11.65 -22.54
N THR A 148 30.71 -10.60 -22.05
CA THR A 148 31.28 -9.26 -21.90
C THR A 148 31.89 -9.01 -20.52
N SER A 149 31.83 -9.98 -19.60
CA SER A 149 32.32 -9.84 -18.23
C SER A 149 33.83 -9.63 -18.14
N SER A 150 34.55 -10.08 -19.17
CA SER A 150 36.00 -9.96 -19.30
C SER A 150 36.45 -8.71 -20.06
N ILE A 151 35.53 -7.84 -20.51
CA ILE A 151 35.90 -6.60 -21.19
C ILE A 151 36.49 -5.62 -20.17
N LEU A 152 37.77 -5.34 -20.31
CA LEU A 152 38.50 -4.36 -19.51
C LEU A 152 38.44 -2.98 -20.17
N PRO A 153 38.68 -1.89 -19.43
CA PRO A 153 38.80 -0.55 -20.00
C PRO A 153 39.81 -0.43 -21.15
N GLY A 154 40.84 -1.28 -21.17
CA GLY A 154 41.81 -1.37 -22.27
C GLY A 154 41.21 -1.91 -23.58
N ASP A 155 40.26 -2.85 -23.50
CA ASP A 155 39.65 -3.51 -24.66
C ASP A 155 38.74 -2.57 -25.47
N ILE A 156 38.29 -1.47 -24.85
CA ILE A 156 37.40 -0.47 -25.45
C ILE A 156 38.13 0.81 -25.88
N THR A 157 39.45 0.88 -25.70
CA THR A 157 40.22 2.12 -25.91
C THR A 157 40.21 2.59 -27.38
N ASN A 158 40.04 1.67 -28.34
CA ASN A 158 40.07 1.98 -29.78
C ASN A 158 38.70 1.94 -30.48
N TRP A 159 37.61 1.81 -29.73
CA TRP A 159 36.28 1.64 -30.32
C TRP A 159 35.80 2.86 -31.13
N ASN A 160 36.24 4.05 -30.75
CA ASN A 160 35.89 5.31 -31.44
C ASN A 160 36.92 5.74 -32.49
N THR A 161 38.04 5.00 -32.64
CA THR A 161 39.12 5.29 -33.59
C THR A 161 39.19 4.29 -34.74
N ALA A 162 38.48 3.17 -34.67
CA ALA A 162 38.47 2.13 -35.71
C ALA A 162 37.74 2.52 -37.03
N HIS A 163 37.26 3.76 -37.18
CA HIS A 163 36.55 4.22 -38.38
C HIS A 163 36.96 5.61 -38.88
N THR A 164 38.13 6.09 -38.49
CA THR A 164 38.72 7.28 -39.12
C THR A 164 39.63 6.83 -40.26
N ASP A 165 39.03 6.62 -41.43
CA ASP A 165 39.72 6.65 -42.73
C ASP A 165 40.06 8.10 -43.10
#